data_AF-A0A392TKV6-F1
#
_entry.id   AF-A0A392TKV6-F1
#
_cell.length_a   1.000
_cell.length_b   1.000
_cell.length_c   1.000
_cell.angle_alpha   90.00
_cell.angle_beta   90.00
_cell.angle_gamma   90.00
#
_symmetry.space_group_name_H-M   'P 1'
#
loop_
_entity.id
_entity.type
_entity.pdbx_description
1 polymer ?
#
loop_
_entity_poly.entity_id
_entity_poly.type
_entity_poly.pdbx_seq_one_letter_code
_entity_poly.pdbx_strand_id
1 'polypeptide(L)' 'MKIVGATPDEVTFVNVLSACVHAGLVDEGEKHFAAMLTKYGMQAEMEHYSCMVDLYGRAGR' A
#
# COMPACT_ATOMS: atom_id res chain seq x y z
N MET A 1 -10.38 -9.23 -5.71
CA MET A 1 -10.25 -10.68 -5.96
C MET A 1 -9.32 -11.26 -4.91
N LYS A 2 -9.82 -11.99 -3.91
CA LYS A 2 -8.96 -12.69 -2.93
C LYS A 2 -8.82 -14.13 -3.40
N ILE A 3 -7.63 -14.50 -3.85
CA ILE A 3 -7.29 -15.90 -4.08
C ILE A 3 -6.86 -16.46 -2.73
N VAL A 4 -7.65 -17.38 -2.18
CA VAL A 4 -7.34 -18.01 -0.90
C VAL A 4 -6.09 -18.87 -1.07
N GLY A 5 -5.00 -18.50 -0.39
CA GLY A 5 -3.71 -19.21 -0.41
C GLY A 5 -2.56 -18.52 -1.14
N ALA A 6 -2.78 -17.37 -1.80
CA ALA A 6 -1.70 -16.59 -2.41
C ALA A 6 -1.11 -15.58 -1.40
N THR A 7 0.20 -15.62 -1.22
CA THR A 7 0.95 -14.59 -0.46
C THR A 7 1.09 -13.36 -1.36
N PRO A 8 0.65 -12.17 -0.92
CA PRO A 8 0.90 -10.93 -1.64
C PRO A 8 2.41 -10.70 -1.78
N ASP A 9 2.84 -10.19 -2.92
CA ASP A 9 4.21 -9.76 -3.18
C ASP A 9 4.31 -8.22 -3.23
N GLU A 10 5.53 -7.72 -3.48
CA GLU A 10 5.86 -6.31 -3.73
C GLU A 10 4.84 -5.66 -4.68
N VAL A 11 4.65 -6.24 -5.86
CA VAL A 11 3.78 -5.70 -6.91
C VAL A 11 2.33 -5.62 -6.46
N THR A 12 1.87 -6.61 -5.68
CA THR A 12 0.53 -6.61 -5.10
C THR A 12 0.30 -5.40 -4.19
N PHE A 13 1.28 -5.08 -3.34
CA PHE A 13 1.16 -3.93 -2.43
C PHE A 13 1.27 -2.59 -3.14
N VAL A 14 2.15 -2.45 -4.15
CA VAL A 14 2.18 -1.25 -5.00
C VAL A 14 0.81 -0.99 -5.65
N ASN A 15 0.16 -2.02 -6.18
CA ASN A 15 -1.17 -1.90 -6.79
C ASN A 15 -2.25 -1.51 -5.78
N VAL A 16 -2.23 -2.10 -4.59
CA VAL A 16 -3.18 -1.76 -3.51
C VAL A 16 -2.99 -0.32 -3.05
N LEU A 17 -1.75 0.11 -2.78
CA LEU A 17 -1.46 1.47 -2.35
C LEU A 17 -1.79 2.48 -3.44
N SER A 18 -1.47 2.18 -4.70
CA SER A 18 -1.88 3.00 -5.83
C SER A 18 -3.40 3.14 -5.91
N ALA A 19 -4.16 2.08 -5.68
CA ALA A 19 -5.62 2.17 -5.64
C ALA A 19 -6.11 3.08 -4.50
N CYS A 20 -5.46 3.03 -3.33
CA CYS A 20 -5.75 3.95 -2.21
C CYS A 20 -5.47 5.42 -2.58
N VAL A 21 -4.37 5.71 -3.28
CA VAL A 21 -4.04 7.04 -3.79
C VAL A 21 -5.15 7.57 -4.69
N HIS A 22 -5.56 6.78 -5.69
CA HIS A 22 -6.60 7.20 -6.65
C HIS A 22 -7.96 7.39 -5.99
N ALA A 23 -8.28 6.59 -4.96
CA ALA A 23 -9.54 6.68 -4.22
C ALA A 23 -9.52 7.71 -3.08
N GLY A 24 -8.37 8.32 -2.78
CA GLY A 24 -8.21 9.24 -1.64
C GLY A 24 -8.35 8.56 -0.27
N LEU A 25 -8.10 7.25 -0.19
CA LEU A 25 -8.30 6.45 1.03
C LEU A 25 -7.01 6.40 1.86
N VAL A 26 -6.75 7.47 2.61
CA VAL A 26 -5.52 7.63 3.41
C VAL A 26 -5.38 6.54 4.47
N ASP A 27 -6.41 6.36 5.29
CA ASP A 27 -6.39 5.40 6.40
C ASP A 27 -6.21 3.96 5.91
N GLU A 28 -6.85 3.58 4.80
CA GLU A 28 -6.68 2.26 4.19
C GLU A 28 -5.28 2.08 3.60
N GLY A 29 -4.72 3.11 2.97
CA GLY A 29 -3.33 3.10 2.50
C GLY A 29 -2.35 2.86 3.65
N GLU A 30 -2.51 3.58 4.76
CA GLU A 30 -1.72 3.40 5.99
C GLU A 30 -1.86 1.98 6.55
N LYS A 31 -3.10 1.46 6.65
CA LYS A 31 -3.36 0.09 7.13
C LYS A 31 -2.71 -0.96 6.24
N HIS A 32 -2.79 -0.81 4.92
CA HIS A 32 -2.18 -1.75 3.98
C HIS A 32 -0.65 -1.70 4.02
N PHE A 33 -0.07 -0.50 4.05
CA PHE A 33 1.37 -0.32 4.20
C PHE A 33 1.89 -0.92 5.51
N ALA A 34 1.20 -0.67 6.63
CA ALA A 34 1.56 -1.26 7.92
C ALA A 34 1.45 -2.79 7.92
N ALA A 35 0.41 -3.34 7.29
CA ALA A 35 0.25 -4.78 7.16
C ALA A 35 1.37 -5.41 6.32
N MET A 36 1.82 -4.77 5.25
CA MET A 36 2.96 -5.21 4.44
C MET A 36 4.20 -5.44 5.31
N LEU A 37 4.54 -4.45 6.14
CA LEU A 37 5.71 -4.48 7.02
C LEU A 37 5.56 -5.51 8.15
N THR A 38 4.40 -5.54 8.80
CA THR A 38 4.22 -6.27 10.06
C THR A 38 3.68 -7.67 9.88
N LYS A 39 2.64 -7.82 9.05
CA LYS A 39 1.93 -9.09 8.85
C LYS A 39 2.59 -9.96 7.79
N TYR A 40 3.11 -9.33 6.74
CA TYR A 40 3.75 -10.04 5.64
C TYR A 40 5.29 -10.02 5.71
N GLY A 41 5.87 -9.24 6.64
CA GLY A 41 7.31 -9.19 6.85
C GLY A 41 8.09 -8.63 5.66
N MET A 42 7.42 -7.93 4.75
CA MET A 42 8.03 -7.33 3.57
C MET A 42 8.71 -6.02 3.93
N GLN A 43 9.82 -5.72 3.27
CA GLN A 43 10.46 -4.42 3.38
C GLN A 43 9.84 -3.48 2.34
N ALA A 44 9.72 -2.20 2.67
CA ALA A 44 9.23 -1.22 1.70
C ALA A 44 10.36 -0.80 0.75
N GLU A 45 10.12 -0.96 -0.55
CA GLU A 45 10.94 -0.39 -1.63
C GLU A 45 10.48 1.00 -2.07
N MET A 46 11.20 1.62 -3.01
CA MET A 46 11.01 3.00 -3.46
C MET A 46 9.59 3.26 -3.98
N GLU A 47 9.02 2.28 -4.66
CA GLU A 47 7.69 2.30 -5.26
C GLU A 47 6.61 2.42 -4.17
N HIS A 48 6.75 1.66 -3.08
CA HIS A 48 5.84 1.71 -1.94
C HIS A 48 5.86 3.08 -1.26
N TYR A 49 7.05 3.64 -1.03
CA TYR A 49 7.17 4.99 -0.47
C TYR A 49 6.63 6.05 -1.41
N SER A 50 6.82 5.89 -2.72
CA SER A 50 6.27 6.82 -3.73
C SER A 50 4.75 6.87 -3.66
N CYS A 51 4.08 5.71 -3.49
CA CYS A 51 2.64 5.67 -3.27
C CYS A 51 2.24 6.39 -1.97
N MET A 52 2.97 6.20 -0.87
CA MET A 52 2.66 6.88 0.41
C MET A 52 2.84 8.39 0.33
N VAL A 53 3.88 8.87 -0.35
CA VAL A 53 4.11 10.30 -0.58
C VAL A 53 3.00 10.91 -1.43
N ASP A 54 2.59 10.25 -2.53
CA ASP A 54 1.48 10.74 -3.37
C ASP A 54 0.16 10.74 -2.58
N LEU A 55 -0.08 9.71 -1.75
CA LEU A 55 -1.26 9.60 -0.90
C LEU A 55 -1.38 10.80 0.05
N TYR A 56 -0.31 11.13 0.79
CA TYR A 56 -0.32 12.26 1.72
C TYR A 56 -0.31 13.60 1.01
N GLY A 57 0.46 13.73 -0.08
CA GLY A 57 0.53 14.96 -0.87
C GLY A 57 -0.84 15.38 -1.42
N ARG A 58 -1.63 14.42 -1.92
CA ARG A 58 -3.01 14.68 -2.38
C ARG A 58 -3.99 14.96 -1.25
N ALA A 59 -3.76 14.38 -0.08
CA ALA A 59 -4.55 14.65 1.12
C ALA A 59 -4.19 15.98 1.81
N GLY A 60 -3.10 16.64 1.39
CA GLY A 60 -2.59 17.86 2.00
C GLY A 60 -2.01 17.65 3.40
N ARG A 61 -1.40 16.48 3.65
CA ARG A 61 -0.78 16.09 4.94
C ARG A 61 0.74 16.05 4.85
#